data_AF-A0A0S9Q4R0-F1
#
_entry.id   AF-A0A0S9Q4R0-F1
#
_cell.length_a   1.000
_cell.length_b   1.000
_cell.length_c   1.000
_cell.angle_alpha   90.00
_cell.angle_beta   90.00
_cell.angle_gamma   90.00
#
_symmetry.space_group_name_H-M   'P 1'
#
loop_
_entity.id
_entity.type
_entity.pdbx_description
1 polymer ?
#
loop_
_entity_poly.entity_id
_entity_poly.type
_entity_poly.pdbx_seq_one_letter_code
_entity_poly.pdbx_strand_id
1 'polypeptide(L)'
;MIPLVAGLSTTQLVALIVVLLIALAVVSAVVTRFLVRRGLRTPFAIRQINKGRDKVVSMVKRPITIMVLDEVADVIQTGHYTKNISDALLENHDELKALVTEKVRHDPTSRLIGRLPGYDLVVSEVTETTLRVLIEMLGDPRMDELVSDLLRNNLQQIKLAVRERQNELLPPPPPPDPSPHLAHRRRRTPG
;
A
#
# COMPACT_ATOMS: atom_id res chain seq x y z
N MET A 1 9.66 -16.68 13.37
CA MET A 1 10.88 -17.43 13.01
C MET A 1 10.94 -18.68 13.88
N ILE A 2 11.21 -19.86 13.30
CA ILE A 2 11.12 -21.15 14.00
C ILE A 2 12.35 -21.27 14.95
N PRO A 3 12.16 -21.44 16.27
CA PRO A 3 13.27 -21.47 17.25
C PRO A 3 14.21 -22.68 17.12
N LEU A 4 14.00 -23.58 16.16
CA LEU A 4 14.86 -24.73 15.89
C LEU A 4 16.13 -24.41 15.10
N VAL A 5 16.22 -23.22 14.48
CA VAL A 5 17.30 -22.90 13.52
C VAL A 5 18.35 -21.93 14.09
N ALA A 6 18.10 -21.36 15.28
CA ALA A 6 18.90 -20.25 15.83
C ALA A 6 20.28 -20.67 16.39
N GLY A 7 20.56 -21.97 16.55
CA GLY A 7 21.83 -22.48 17.08
C GLY A 7 22.67 -23.28 16.07
N LEU A 8 22.28 -23.31 14.80
CA LEU A 8 22.95 -24.13 13.78
C LEU A 8 24.09 -23.34 13.13
N SER A 9 25.27 -23.96 13.02
CA SER A 9 26.37 -23.39 12.25
C SER A 9 25.98 -23.26 10.77
N THR A 10 26.57 -22.31 10.05
CA THR A 10 26.30 -22.10 8.61
C THR A 10 26.43 -23.40 7.81
N THR A 11 27.38 -24.26 8.18
CA THR A 11 27.58 -25.57 7.55
C THR A 11 26.46 -26.57 7.82
N GLN A 12 25.89 -26.57 9.03
CA GLN A 12 24.72 -27.41 9.36
C GLN A 12 23.47 -26.95 8.62
N LEU A 13 23.27 -25.64 8.47
CA LEU A 13 22.15 -25.09 7.70
C LEU A 13 22.26 -25.48 6.22
N VAL A 14 23.45 -25.32 5.63
CA VAL A 14 23.72 -25.74 4.26
C VAL A 14 23.50 -27.25 4.09
N ALA A 15 24.00 -28.08 5.00
CA ALA A 15 23.79 -29.53 4.95
C ALA A 15 22.30 -29.90 5.02
N LEU A 16 21.52 -29.23 5.86
CA LEU A 16 20.08 -29.46 5.98
C LEU A 16 19.34 -29.10 4.68
N ILE A 17 19.68 -27.96 4.06
CA ILE A 17 19.13 -27.58 2.75
C ILE A 17 19.51 -28.61 1.69
N VAL A 18 20.76 -29.05 1.64
CA VAL A 18 21.22 -30.06 0.66
C VAL A 18 20.47 -31.38 0.84
N VAL A 19 20.31 -31.85 2.08
CA VAL A 19 19.53 -33.07 2.37
C VAL A 19 18.06 -32.90 1.97
N LEU A 20 17.47 -31.73 2.25
CA LEU A 20 16.08 -31.41 1.85
C LEU A 20 15.92 -31.42 0.32
N LEU A 21 16.87 -30.83 -0.41
CA LEU A 21 16.86 -30.81 -1.87
C LEU A 21 16.99 -32.22 -2.46
N ILE A 22 17.90 -33.04 -1.92
CA ILE A 22 18.06 -34.43 -2.33
C ILE A 22 16.78 -35.23 -2.04
N ALA A 23 16.20 -35.08 -0.86
CA ALA A 23 14.95 -35.74 -0.50
C ALA A 23 13.81 -35.36 -1.46
N LEU A 24 13.67 -34.08 -1.80
CA LEU A 24 12.69 -33.60 -2.78
C LEU A 24 12.93 -34.18 -4.18
N ALA A 25 14.19 -34.26 -4.62
CA ALA A 25 14.54 -34.84 -5.92
C ALA A 25 14.19 -36.34 -5.98
N VAL A 26 14.52 -37.10 -4.93
CA VAL A 26 14.20 -38.53 -4.82
C VAL A 26 12.69 -38.74 -4.80
N VAL A 27 11.95 -37.97 -4.00
CA VAL A 27 10.49 -38.03 -3.96
C VAL A 27 9.89 -37.74 -5.34
N SER A 28 10.39 -36.70 -6.03
CA SER A 28 9.93 -36.35 -7.38
C SER A 28 10.18 -37.48 -8.39
N ALA A 29 11.36 -38.12 -8.34
CA ALA A 29 11.69 -39.26 -9.20
C ALA A 29 10.80 -40.48 -8.91
N VAL A 30 10.55 -40.80 -7.63
CA VAL A 30 9.68 -41.91 -7.21
C VAL A 30 8.23 -41.67 -7.64
N VAL A 31 7.72 -40.45 -7.41
CA VAL A 31 6.36 -40.05 -7.82
C VAL A 31 6.20 -40.12 -9.33
N THR A 32 7.17 -39.59 -10.09
CA THR A 32 7.18 -39.66 -11.56
C THR A 32 7.16 -41.10 -12.05
N ARG A 33 8.04 -41.95 -11.51
CA ARG A 33 8.11 -43.37 -11.87
C ARG A 33 6.82 -44.11 -11.53
N PHE A 34 6.20 -43.82 -10.38
CA PHE A 34 4.92 -44.39 -9.97
C PHE A 34 3.77 -43.97 -10.91
N LEU A 35 3.69 -42.69 -11.26
CA LEU A 35 2.70 -42.14 -12.20
C LEU A 35 2.83 -42.76 -13.60
N VAL A 36 4.06 -42.86 -14.12
CA VAL A 36 4.33 -43.48 -15.44
C VAL A 36 3.97 -44.96 -15.45
N ARG A 37 4.32 -45.71 -14.38
CA ARG A 37 3.96 -47.13 -14.25
C ARG A 37 2.45 -47.37 -14.22
N ARG A 38 1.67 -46.43 -13.70
CA ARG A 38 0.21 -46.55 -13.58
C ARG A 38 -0.53 -46.18 -14.88
N GLY A 39 0.19 -45.93 -15.98
CA GLY A 39 -0.42 -45.63 -17.28
C GLY A 39 -1.13 -44.27 -17.35
N LEU A 40 -0.88 -43.38 -16.39
CA LEU A 40 -1.43 -42.01 -16.34
C LEU A 40 -0.73 -41.11 -17.40
N ARG A 41 -0.91 -41.44 -18.68
CA ARG A 41 -0.61 -40.56 -19.80
C ARG A 41 -1.87 -39.78 -20.14
N THR A 42 -2.13 -38.62 -19.52
CA THR A 42 -3.17 -37.65 -19.98
C THR A 42 -3.35 -36.42 -19.06
N PRO A 43 -3.99 -35.34 -19.55
CA PRO A 43 -4.27 -34.03 -18.89
C PRO A 43 -4.77 -34.03 -17.44
N PHE A 44 -5.23 -35.17 -16.91
CA PHE A 44 -5.62 -35.28 -15.50
C PHE A 44 -4.44 -35.00 -14.55
N ALA A 45 -3.26 -35.56 -14.81
CA ALA A 45 -2.07 -35.31 -14.00
C ALA A 45 -1.66 -33.82 -14.03
N ILE A 46 -1.73 -33.19 -15.21
CA ILE A 46 -1.42 -31.77 -15.41
C ILE A 46 -2.41 -30.88 -14.64
N ARG A 47 -3.71 -31.18 -14.70
CA ARG A 47 -4.74 -30.43 -13.93
C ARG A 47 -4.53 -30.54 -12.42
N GLN A 48 -4.13 -31.70 -11.92
CA GLN A 48 -3.85 -31.88 -10.49
C GLN A 48 -2.56 -31.17 -10.06
N ILE A 49 -1.54 -31.16 -10.92
CA ILE A 49 -0.32 -30.37 -10.69
C ILE A 49 -0.65 -28.88 -10.65
N ASN A 50 -1.48 -28.38 -11.57
CA ASN A 50 -1.88 -26.96 -11.61
C ASN A 50 -2.67 -26.58 -10.35
N LYS A 51 -3.68 -27.38 -9.95
CA LYS A 51 -4.41 -27.14 -8.69
C LYS A 51 -3.50 -27.23 -7.45
N GLY A 52 -2.54 -28.15 -7.46
CA GLY A 52 -1.55 -28.28 -6.39
C GLY A 52 -0.63 -27.06 -6.30
N ARG A 53 -0.18 -26.54 -7.44
CA ARG A 53 0.63 -25.31 -7.53
C ARG A 53 -0.13 -24.11 -6.97
N ASP A 54 -1.39 -23.91 -7.36
CA ASP A 54 -2.20 -22.79 -6.85
C ASP A 54 -2.39 -22.87 -5.32
N LYS A 55 -2.57 -24.09 -4.79
CA LYS A 55 -2.67 -24.33 -3.34
C LYS A 55 -1.37 -24.06 -2.60
N VAL A 56 -0.23 -24.43 -3.17
CA VAL A 56 1.10 -24.13 -2.60
C VAL A 56 1.38 -22.63 -2.66
N VAL A 57 1.14 -21.99 -3.81
CA VAL A 57 1.34 -20.55 -3.99
C VAL A 57 0.47 -19.74 -3.03
N SER A 58 -0.81 -20.08 -2.89
CA SER A 58 -1.71 -19.40 -1.95
C SER A 58 -1.30 -19.57 -0.48
N MET A 59 -0.68 -20.70 -0.12
CA MET A 59 -0.15 -20.92 1.23
C MET A 59 1.09 -20.09 1.53
N VAL A 60 1.94 -19.84 0.53
CA VAL A 60 3.20 -19.10 0.67
C VAL A 60 3.01 -17.59 0.49
N LYS A 61 2.04 -17.14 -0.31
CA LYS A 61 1.81 -15.72 -0.62
C LYS A 61 1.65 -14.86 0.63
N ARG A 62 0.94 -15.34 1.65
CA ARG A 62 0.63 -14.53 2.84
C ARG A 62 1.77 -14.35 3.82
N PRO A 63 2.53 -15.39 4.20
CA PRO A 63 3.75 -15.18 4.95
C PRO A 63 4.67 -14.15 4.29
N ILE A 64 4.80 -14.22 2.96
CA ILE A 64 5.58 -13.23 2.19
C ILE A 64 4.96 -11.84 2.32
N THR A 65 3.65 -11.67 2.09
CA THR A 65 3.00 -10.36 2.21
C THR A 65 3.15 -9.78 3.61
N ILE A 66 3.00 -10.58 4.67
CA ILE A 66 3.16 -10.11 6.05
C ILE A 66 4.61 -9.67 6.30
N MET A 67 5.59 -10.46 5.86
CA MET A 67 7.01 -10.10 5.97
C MET A 67 7.34 -8.81 5.21
N VAL A 68 6.77 -8.61 4.02
CA VAL A 68 6.94 -7.37 3.27
C VAL A 68 6.28 -6.19 3.99
N LEU A 69 5.11 -6.39 4.59
CA LEU A 69 4.46 -5.36 5.40
C LEU A 69 5.26 -5.02 6.66
N ASP A 70 6.02 -5.98 7.21
CA ASP A 70 6.96 -5.71 8.31
C ASP A 70 8.08 -4.78 7.84
N GLU A 71 8.73 -5.10 6.72
CA GLU A 71 9.79 -4.27 6.13
C GLU A 71 9.29 -2.87 5.78
N VAL A 72 8.11 -2.78 5.13
CA VAL A 72 7.50 -1.49 4.77
C VAL A 72 7.15 -0.68 6.01
N ALA A 73 6.72 -1.32 7.10
CA ALA A 73 6.43 -0.61 8.34
C ALA A 73 7.69 -0.03 8.99
N ASP A 74 8.83 -0.71 8.89
CA ASP A 74 10.10 -0.22 9.39
C ASP A 74 10.62 0.96 8.55
N VAL A 75 10.47 0.89 7.22
CA VAL A 75 10.79 2.02 6.32
C VAL A 75 9.90 3.22 6.62
N ILE A 76 8.59 3.00 6.77
CA ILE A 76 7.65 4.09 7.05
C ILE A 76 7.97 4.76 8.39
N GLN A 77 8.37 4.01 9.42
CA GLN A 77 8.75 4.60 10.71
C GLN A 77 9.95 5.56 10.65
N THR A 78 10.79 5.48 9.60
CA THR A 78 11.97 6.33 9.45
C THR A 78 11.74 7.60 8.62
N GLY A 79 10.54 7.78 8.05
CA GLY A 79 10.24 8.88 7.14
C GLY A 79 9.75 10.17 7.85
N HIS A 80 10.18 11.33 7.36
CA HIS A 80 9.69 12.65 7.77
C HIS A 80 8.50 13.09 6.90
N TYR A 81 7.32 12.52 7.14
CA TYR A 81 6.17 12.75 6.26
C TYR A 81 5.58 14.14 6.38
N THR A 82 5.46 14.66 7.61
CA THR A 82 4.84 15.96 7.81
C THR A 82 5.72 17.08 7.25
N LYS A 83 7.04 16.90 7.31
CA LYS A 83 8.02 17.80 6.69
C LYS A 83 7.94 17.80 5.16
N ASN A 84 7.87 16.62 4.54
CA ASN A 84 7.70 16.55 3.07
C ASN A 84 6.40 17.22 2.63
N ILE A 85 5.34 17.09 3.43
CA ILE A 85 4.07 17.78 3.17
C ILE A 85 4.22 19.29 3.39
N SER A 86 4.86 19.74 4.47
CA SER A 86 5.06 21.17 4.72
C SER A 86 5.86 21.83 3.60
N ASP A 87 6.92 21.17 3.11
CA ASP A 87 7.75 21.67 2.02
C ASP A 87 6.93 21.81 0.72
N ALA A 88 6.11 20.80 0.40
CA ALA A 88 5.22 20.83 -0.76
C ALA A 88 4.12 21.90 -0.64
N LEU A 89 3.57 22.12 0.56
CA LEU A 89 2.58 23.17 0.81
C LEU A 89 3.19 24.57 0.70
N LEU A 90 4.44 24.73 1.16
CA LEU A 90 5.18 25.99 1.09
C LEU A 90 5.53 26.33 -0.37
N GLU A 91 5.93 25.34 -1.17
CA GLU A 91 6.20 25.51 -2.60
C GLU A 91 4.94 25.94 -3.40
N ASN A 92 3.75 25.49 -2.98
CA ASN A 92 2.49 25.76 -3.69
C ASN A 92 1.57 26.74 -2.92
N HIS A 93 2.13 27.55 -2.01
CA HIS A 93 1.36 28.40 -1.09
C HIS A 93 0.38 29.35 -1.79
N ASP A 94 0.83 30.03 -2.84
CA ASP A 94 0.00 30.99 -3.57
C ASP A 94 -1.17 30.32 -4.31
N GLU A 95 -0.94 29.12 -4.87
CA GLU A 95 -1.98 28.34 -5.55
C GLU A 95 -3.01 27.82 -4.55
N LEU A 96 -2.56 27.35 -3.38
CA LEU A 96 -3.45 26.93 -2.29
C LEU A 96 -4.30 28.08 -1.77
N LYS A 97 -3.72 29.28 -1.63
CA LYS A 97 -4.46 30.49 -1.22
C LYS A 97 -5.55 30.86 -2.23
N ALA A 98 -5.23 30.83 -3.52
CA ALA A 98 -6.21 31.07 -4.58
C ALA A 98 -7.34 30.03 -4.53
N LEU A 99 -6.98 28.75 -4.37
CA LEU A 99 -7.94 27.65 -4.27
C LEU A 99 -8.86 27.79 -3.05
N VAL A 100 -8.31 28.06 -1.86
CA VAL A 100 -9.10 28.26 -0.64
C VAL A 100 -10.03 29.46 -0.79
N THR A 101 -9.54 30.58 -1.33
CA THR A 101 -10.37 31.76 -1.59
C THR A 101 -11.52 31.44 -2.54
N GLU A 102 -11.26 30.68 -3.61
CA GLU A 102 -12.30 30.21 -4.53
C GLU A 102 -13.33 29.33 -3.81
N LYS A 103 -12.90 28.36 -3.01
CA LYS A 103 -13.82 27.46 -2.28
C LYS A 103 -14.65 28.21 -1.25
N VAL A 104 -14.04 29.10 -0.48
CA VAL A 104 -14.72 29.93 0.53
C VAL A 104 -15.74 30.86 -0.11
N ARG A 105 -15.46 31.40 -1.31
CA ARG A 105 -16.42 32.21 -2.07
C ARG A 105 -17.63 31.41 -2.57
N HIS A 106 -17.44 30.14 -2.88
CA HIS A 106 -18.52 29.24 -3.33
C HIS A 106 -19.22 28.51 -2.18
N ASP A 107 -18.80 28.70 -0.93
CA ASP A 107 -19.41 28.09 0.23
C ASP A 107 -20.82 28.68 0.48
N PRO A 108 -21.88 27.86 0.47
CA PRO A 108 -23.24 28.33 0.72
C PRO A 108 -23.41 28.98 2.10
N THR A 109 -22.60 28.61 3.08
CA THR A 109 -22.58 29.15 4.45
C THR A 109 -21.98 30.56 4.50
N SER A 110 -21.10 30.91 3.55
CA SER A 110 -20.45 32.23 3.47
C SER A 110 -21.31 33.31 2.79
N ARG A 111 -22.47 32.96 2.20
CA ARG A 111 -23.33 33.89 1.45
C ARG A 111 -23.77 35.15 2.21
N LEU A 112 -23.89 35.09 3.53
CA LEU A 112 -24.24 36.25 4.36
C LEU A 112 -23.05 37.19 4.60
N ILE A 113 -21.83 36.65 4.64
CA ILE A 113 -20.60 37.36 4.99
C ILE A 113 -19.94 37.94 3.72
N GLY A 114 -20.08 37.25 2.57
CA GLY A 114 -19.56 37.69 1.27
C GLY A 114 -20.18 38.96 0.66
N ARG A 115 -21.13 39.60 1.36
CA ARG A 115 -21.70 40.90 0.98
C ARG A 115 -21.09 42.09 1.73
N LEU A 116 -20.22 41.84 2.71
CA LEU A 116 -19.59 42.88 3.49
C LEU A 116 -18.42 43.53 2.73
N PRO A 117 -18.27 44.86 2.77
CA PRO A 117 -17.10 45.52 2.19
C PRO A 117 -15.84 45.05 2.93
N GLY A 118 -14.80 44.66 2.17
CA GLY A 118 -13.54 44.16 2.72
C GLY A 118 -13.49 42.65 2.98
N TYR A 119 -14.53 41.88 2.63
CA TYR A 119 -14.55 40.41 2.75
C TYR A 119 -13.32 39.74 2.13
N ASP A 120 -12.95 40.10 0.91
CA ASP A 120 -11.83 39.48 0.20
C ASP A 120 -10.49 39.72 0.92
N LEU A 121 -10.32 40.89 1.54
CA LEU A 121 -9.12 41.22 2.31
C LEU A 121 -9.06 40.38 3.60
N VAL A 122 -10.18 40.26 4.32
CA VAL A 122 -10.26 39.45 5.55
C VAL A 122 -10.01 37.98 5.25
N VAL A 123 -10.66 37.44 4.22
CA VAL A 123 -10.48 36.03 3.82
C VAL A 123 -9.03 35.78 3.40
N SER A 124 -8.43 36.67 2.61
CA SER A 124 -7.02 36.56 2.21
C SER A 124 -6.10 36.52 3.42
N GLU A 125 -6.27 37.42 4.39
CA GLU A 125 -5.38 37.54 5.55
C GLU A 125 -5.55 36.36 6.52
N VAL A 126 -6.79 35.93 6.76
CA VAL A 126 -7.08 34.76 7.60
C VAL A 126 -6.56 33.50 6.93
N THR A 127 -6.75 33.35 5.62
CA THR A 127 -6.23 32.19 4.86
C THR A 127 -4.71 32.16 4.90
N GLU A 128 -4.05 33.29 4.67
CA GLU A 128 -2.60 33.45 4.76
C GLU A 128 -2.07 33.01 6.13
N THR A 129 -2.67 33.55 7.19
CA THR A 129 -2.27 33.26 8.57
C THR A 129 -2.50 31.78 8.90
N THR A 130 -3.65 31.23 8.51
CA THR A 130 -3.98 29.82 8.79
C THR A 130 -3.05 28.88 8.05
N LEU A 131 -2.79 29.12 6.76
CA LEU A 131 -1.86 28.30 5.96
C LEU A 131 -0.47 28.32 6.57
N ARG A 132 0.03 29.50 6.97
CA ARG A 132 1.33 29.63 7.62
C ARG A 132 1.41 28.81 8.91
N VAL A 133 0.42 28.97 9.80
CA VAL A 133 0.37 28.21 11.06
C VAL A 133 0.29 26.70 10.79
N LEU A 134 -0.49 26.26 9.81
CA LEU A 134 -0.59 24.85 9.45
C LEU A 134 0.75 24.30 8.92
N ILE A 135 1.45 25.05 8.07
CA ILE A 135 2.77 24.67 7.55
C ILE A 135 3.79 24.59 8.71
N GLU A 136 3.80 25.56 9.61
CA GLU A 136 4.65 25.55 10.81
C GLU A 136 4.34 24.34 11.70
N MET A 137 3.06 24.05 11.93
CA MET A 137 2.62 22.88 12.70
C MET A 137 3.06 21.56 12.05
N LEU A 138 2.99 21.45 10.72
CA LEU A 138 3.46 20.27 10.00
C LEU A 138 4.98 20.10 10.08
N GLY A 139 5.73 21.20 10.20
CA GLY A 139 7.17 21.18 10.44
C GLY A 139 7.58 20.88 11.89
N ASP A 140 6.65 20.91 12.85
CA ASP A 140 6.95 20.64 14.27
C ASP A 140 7.18 19.13 14.49
N PRO A 141 8.26 18.74 15.19
CA PRO A 141 8.58 17.32 15.44
C PRO A 141 7.47 16.56 16.16
N ARG A 142 6.63 17.23 16.96
CA ARG A 142 5.49 16.60 17.66
C ARG A 142 4.38 16.18 16.69
N MET A 143 4.20 16.94 15.60
CA MET A 143 3.23 16.57 14.56
C MET A 143 3.74 15.39 13.74
N ASP A 144 5.06 15.33 13.48
CA ASP A 144 5.69 14.19 12.81
C ASP A 144 5.53 12.90 13.62
N GLU A 145 5.75 12.96 14.94
CA GLU A 145 5.51 11.83 15.87
C GLU A 145 4.04 11.39 15.85
N LEU A 146 3.09 12.33 15.95
CA LEU A 146 1.67 12.03 15.88
C LEU A 146 1.28 11.30 14.58
N VAL A 147 1.76 11.79 13.44
CA VAL A 147 1.47 11.15 12.14
C VAL A 147 2.15 9.80 12.04
N SER A 148 3.39 9.65 12.51
CA SER A 148 4.10 8.37 12.56
C SER A 148 3.33 7.33 13.38
N ASP A 149 2.79 7.71 14.54
CA ASP A 149 1.94 6.84 15.36
C ASP A 149 0.65 6.42 14.66
N LEU A 150 -0.02 7.37 13.98
CA LEU A 150 -1.20 7.06 13.17
C LEU A 150 -0.85 6.06 12.06
N LEU A 151 0.25 6.27 11.34
CA LEU A 151 0.70 5.36 10.28
C LEU A 151 1.04 3.97 10.84
N ARG A 152 1.74 3.91 11.97
CA ARG A 152 2.07 2.65 12.68
C ARG A 152 0.80 1.87 13.02
N ASN A 153 -0.19 2.52 13.61
CA ASN A 153 -1.46 1.88 13.97
C ASN A 153 -2.23 1.38 12.74
N ASN A 154 -2.26 2.17 11.66
CA ASN A 154 -2.90 1.76 10.40
C ASN A 154 -2.18 0.57 9.75
N LEU A 155 -0.84 0.54 9.73
CA LEU A 155 -0.07 -0.58 9.20
C LEU A 155 -0.30 -1.86 9.99
N GLN A 156 -0.42 -1.77 11.32
CA GLN A 156 -0.80 -2.91 12.16
C GLN A 156 -2.19 -3.43 11.81
N GLN A 157 -3.17 -2.54 11.59
CA GLN A 157 -4.51 -2.93 11.14
C GLN A 157 -4.47 -3.64 9.77
N ILE A 158 -3.70 -3.11 8.82
CA ILE A 158 -3.52 -3.74 7.50
C ILE A 158 -2.91 -5.14 7.64
N LYS A 159 -1.88 -5.30 8.47
CA LYS A 159 -1.25 -6.61 8.73
C LYS A 159 -2.25 -7.61 9.32
N LEU A 160 -3.09 -7.18 10.25
CA LEU A 160 -4.14 -8.02 10.84
C LEU A 160 -5.17 -8.42 9.77
N ALA A 161 -5.67 -7.47 8.98
CA ALA A 161 -6.62 -7.73 7.90
C ALA A 161 -6.08 -8.73 6.86
N VAL A 162 -4.79 -8.63 6.51
CA VAL A 162 -4.11 -9.58 5.60
C VAL A 162 -3.98 -10.96 6.23
N ARG A 163 -3.65 -11.04 7.53
CA ARG A 163 -3.57 -12.31 8.25
C ARG A 163 -4.94 -13.00 8.32
N GLU A 164 -6.01 -12.23 8.50
CA GLU A 164 -7.39 -12.71 8.62
C GLU A 164 -8.09 -12.97 7.28
N ARG A 165 -7.42 -12.77 6.13
CA ARG A 165 -7.98 -12.92 4.77
C ARG A 165 -9.08 -11.90 4.42
N GLN A 166 -9.24 -10.82 5.16
CA GLN A 166 -10.29 -9.84 4.87
C GLN A 166 -10.11 -9.19 3.49
N ASN A 167 -8.87 -9.05 3.05
CA ASN A 167 -8.51 -8.54 1.72
C ASN A 167 -8.86 -9.47 0.55
N GLU A 168 -9.09 -10.77 0.78
CA GLU A 168 -9.49 -11.74 -0.25
C GLU A 168 -11.01 -11.81 -0.43
N LEU A 169 -11.77 -11.26 0.52
CA LEU A 169 -13.23 -11.20 0.50
C LEU A 169 -13.75 -9.93 -0.21
N LEU A 170 -12.87 -8.98 -0.50
CA LEU A 170 -13.23 -7.78 -1.22
C LEU A 170 -13.46 -8.12 -2.71
N PRO A 171 -14.57 -7.65 -3.32
CA PRO A 171 -14.74 -7.75 -4.76
C PRO A 171 -13.56 -7.07 -5.46
N PRO A 172 -13.16 -7.54 -6.66
CA PRO A 172 -12.09 -6.92 -7.41
C PRO A 172 -12.37 -5.41 -7.54
N PRO A 173 -11.36 -4.55 -7.33
CA PRO A 173 -11.57 -3.11 -7.37
C PRO A 173 -12.18 -2.75 -8.74
N PRO A 174 -13.14 -1.80 -8.78
CA PRO A 174 -13.68 -1.33 -10.03
C PRO A 174 -12.52 -0.84 -10.92
N PRO A 175 -12.66 -0.95 -12.25
CA PRO A 175 -11.64 -0.43 -13.16
C PRO A 175 -11.33 1.02 -12.78
N PRO A 176 -10.05 1.42 -12.79
CA PRO A 176 -9.65 2.76 -12.36
C PRO A 176 -10.46 3.79 -13.14
N ASP A 177 -11.00 4.77 -12.43
CA ASP A 177 -11.71 5.87 -13.06
C ASP A 177 -10.81 6.46 -14.16
N PRO A 178 -11.34 6.68 -15.38
CA PRO A 178 -10.54 7.27 -16.43
C PRO A 178 -9.98 8.58 -15.91
N SER A 179 -8.65 8.70 -15.86
CA SER A 179 -7.98 9.92 -15.40
C SER A 179 -8.64 11.13 -16.09
N PRO A 180 -8.89 12.25 -15.40
CA PRO A 180 -9.57 13.41 -15.98
C PRO A 180 -8.98 13.85 -17.33
N HIS A 181 -7.66 13.67 -17.48
CA HIS A 181 -6.91 13.96 -18.70
C HIS A 181 -7.23 13.05 -19.90
N LEU A 182 -7.78 11.85 -19.69
CA LEU A 182 -8.24 10.93 -20.75
C LEU A 182 -9.70 11.19 -21.17
N ALA A 183 -10.52 11.76 -20.28
CA ALA A 183 -11.91 12.12 -20.58
C ALA A 183 -11.99 13.22 -21.66
N HIS A 184 -11.05 14.17 -21.66
CA HIS A 184 -10.99 15.24 -22.65
C HIS A 184 -10.59 14.77 -24.06
N ARG A 185 -9.83 13.68 -24.19
CA ARG A 185 -9.37 13.19 -25.51
C ARG A 185 -10.47 12.43 -26.27
N ARG A 186 -11.39 11.77 -25.56
CA ARG A 186 -12.50 11.02 -26.18
C ARG A 186 -13.64 11.89 -26.71
N ARG A 187 -13.74 13.16 -26.29
CA ARG A 187 -14.76 14.09 -26.81
C ARG A 187 -14.35 14.82 -28.10
N ARG A 188 -13.16 14.53 -28.65
CA ARG A 188 -12.66 15.11 -29.91
C ARG A 188 -12.42 14.02 -30.97
N THR A 189 -13.46 13.29 -31.34
CA THR A 189 -13.53 12.64 -32.65
C THR A 189 -14.65 13.33 -33.43
N PRO A 190 -14.32 14.22 -34.39
CA PRO A 190 -15.31 14.75 -35.31
C PRO A 190 -15.68 13.66 -36.31
N GLY A 191 -16.97 13.38 -36.42
CA GLY A 191 -17.59 12.85 -37.64
C GLY A 191 -18.04 14.00 -38.51
#